data_AF-A0A9D2TLK1-F1
#
_entry.id   AF-A0A9D2TLK1-F1
#
_cell.length_a   1.000
_cell.length_b   1.000
_cell.length_c   1.000
_cell.angle_alpha   90.00
_cell.angle_beta   90.00
_cell.angle_gamma   90.00
#
_symmetry.space_group_name_H-M   'P 1'
#
loop_
_entity.id
_entity.type
_entity.pdbx_description
1 polymer ?
#
loop_
_entity_poly.entity_id
_entity_poly.type
_entity_poly.pdbx_seq_one_letter_code
_entity_poly.pdbx_strand_id
1 'polypeptide(L)' 'MLYFLTKNHSFSDGNKRIAATIFLYFLDKNNALFNDGRKRIDDYALTALTIMIAESKPEEKDMMVKVVMNCLEDRER' A
#
# COMPACT_ATOMS: atom_id res chain seq x y z
N MET A 1 0.35 3.55 -7.14
CA MET A 1 -0.98 4.04 -6.73
C MET A 1 -1.02 4.46 -5.26
N LEU A 2 -0.72 3.56 -4.30
CA LEU A 2 -0.79 3.82 -2.85
C LEU A 2 -0.09 5.12 -2.42
N TYR A 3 1.14 5.35 -2.88
CA TYR A 3 1.92 6.56 -2.56
C TYR A 3 1.14 7.87 -2.78
N PHE A 4 0.55 8.01 -3.97
CA PHE A 4 -0.13 9.24 -4.38
C PHE A 4 -1.45 9.46 -3.62
N LEU A 5 -2.23 8.40 -3.38
CA LEU A 5 -3.49 8.52 -2.63
C LEU A 5 -3.26 8.93 -1.18
N THR A 6 -2.15 8.48 -0.58
CA THR A 6 -1.79 8.85 0.78
C THR A 6 -1.22 10.28 0.85
N LYS A 7 -0.38 10.69 -0.10
CA LYS A 7 0.33 11.99 -0.06
C LYS A 7 -0.45 13.19 -0.58
N ASN A 8 -1.33 13.01 -1.56
CA ASN A 8 -1.96 14.15 -2.23
C ASN A 8 -3.10 14.80 -1.45
N HIS A 9 -3.43 14.28 -0.25
CA HIS A 9 -4.52 14.78 0.60
C HIS A 9 -5.81 15.05 -0.18
N SER A 10 -6.16 14.16 -1.10
CA SER A 10 -7.29 14.33 -2.04
C SER A 10 -8.65 14.43 -1.35
N PHE A 11 -8.76 14.04 -0.08
CA PHE A 11 -9.98 14.10 0.73
C PHE A 11 -9.79 15.04 1.93
N SER A 12 -10.89 15.63 2.41
CA SER A 12 -10.89 16.53 3.58
C SER A 12 -10.40 15.85 4.86
N ASP A 13 -10.67 14.55 5.02
CA ASP A 13 -10.11 13.70 6.06
C ASP A 13 -10.07 12.23 5.57
N GLY A 14 -9.38 11.35 6.29
CA GLY A 14 -9.42 9.92 6.07
C GLY A 14 -8.52 9.42 4.94
N ASN A 15 -7.70 10.29 4.32
CA ASN A 15 -6.80 9.94 3.20
C ASN A 15 -6.04 8.63 3.41
N LYS A 16 -5.50 8.39 4.61
CA LYS A 16 -4.77 7.16 4.95
C LYS A 16 -5.66 5.91 4.87
N ARG A 17 -6.85 5.96 5.49
CA ARG A 17 -7.82 4.86 5.47
C ARG A 17 -8.32 4.61 4.06
N ILE A 18 -8.69 5.67 3.36
CA ILE A 18 -9.18 5.60 1.97
C ILE A 18 -8.10 5.04 1.04
N ALA A 19 -6.85 5.48 1.17
CA ALA A 19 -5.74 4.98 0.37
C ALA A 19 -5.50 3.48 0.59
N ALA A 20 -5.52 3.00 1.83
CA ALA A 20 -5.40 1.58 2.15
C ALA A 20 -6.55 0.75 1.56
N THR A 21 -7.81 1.22 1.69
CA THR A 21 -8.98 0.55 1.13
C THR A 21 -8.94 0.50 -0.40
N ILE A 22 -8.64 1.62 -1.07
CA ILE A 22 -8.54 1.67 -2.54
C ILE A 22 -7.41 0.77 -3.03
N PHE A 23 -6.29 0.70 -2.29
CA PHE A 23 -5.18 -0.17 -2.66
C PHE A 23 -5.53 -1.66 -2.56
N LEU A 24 -6.21 -2.10 -1.49
CA LEU A 24 -6.73 -3.46 -1.39
C LEU A 24 -7.71 -3.77 -2.52
N TYR A 25 -8.63 -2.86 -2.80
CA TYR A 25 -9.60 -3.00 -3.89
C TYR A 25 -8.91 -3.10 -5.26
N PHE A 26 -7.86 -2.31 -5.50
CA PHE A 26 -7.06 -2.40 -6.72
C PHE A 26 -6.37 -3.76 -6.85
N LEU A 27 -5.76 -4.28 -5.78
CA LEU A 27 -5.14 -5.60 -5.81
C LEU A 27 -6.17 -6.70 -6.08
N ASP A 28 -7.34 -6.63 -5.44
CA ASP A 28 -8.44 -7.58 -5.63
C ASP A 28 -8.94 -7.58 -7.08
N LYS A 29 -9.18 -6.39 -7.65
CA LYS A 29 -9.61 -6.24 -9.06
C LYS A 29 -8.58 -6.73 -10.07
N ASN A 30 -7.31 -6.81 -9.69
CA ASN A 30 -6.25 -7.33 -10.55
C ASN A 30 -5.87 -8.79 -10.21
N ASN A 31 -6.66 -9.50 -9.40
CA ASN A 31 -6.38 -10.86 -8.92
C ASN A 31 -4.99 -10.99 -8.27
N ALA A 32 -4.52 -9.91 -7.65
CA ALA A 32 -3.19 -9.81 -7.04
C ALA A 32 -3.26 -9.71 -5.51
N LEU A 33 -4.45 -9.69 -4.91
CA LEU A 33 -4.61 -9.59 -3.46
C LEU A 33 -4.34 -10.92 -2.74
N PHE A 34 -4.68 -12.03 -3.38
CA PHE A 34 -4.58 -13.37 -2.80
C PHE A 34 -3.61 -14.23 -3.63
N ASN A 35 -2.83 -15.05 -2.93
CA ASN A 35 -2.01 -16.10 -3.49
C ASN A 35 -2.34 -17.41 -2.74
N ASP A 36 -2.79 -18.44 -3.45
CA ASP A 36 -3.25 -19.72 -2.89
C ASP A 36 -4.22 -19.58 -1.69
N GLY A 37 -5.16 -18.63 -1.81
CA GLY A 37 -6.16 -18.35 -0.77
C GLY A 37 -5.63 -17.58 0.45
N ARG A 38 -4.35 -17.22 0.46
CA ARG A 38 -3.73 -16.36 1.49
C ARG A 38 -3.60 -14.93 0.99
N LYS A 39 -3.89 -13.96 1.86
CA LYS A 39 -3.72 -12.54 1.53
C LYS A 39 -2.23 -12.23 1.39
N ARG A 40 -1.83 -11.61 0.28
CA ARG A 40 -0.42 -11.31 -0.02
C ARG A 40 0.17 -10.20 0.86
N ILE A 41 -0.69 -9.36 1.44
CA ILE A 41 -0.29 -8.28 2.34
C ILE A 41 -1.05 -8.39 3.66
N ASP A 42 -0.29 -8.45 4.75
CA ASP A 42 -0.84 -8.43 6.10
C ASP A 42 -1.45 -7.05 6.46
N ASP A 43 -2.48 -7.03 7.29
CA ASP A 43 -3.19 -5.81 7.68
C ASP A 43 -2.32 -4.82 8.46
N TYR A 44 -1.45 -5.33 9.33
CA TYR A 44 -0.49 -4.50 10.06
C TYR A 44 0.59 -3.97 9.12
N ALA A 45 1.06 -4.80 8.19
CA ALA A 45 2.02 -4.37 7.17
C ALA A 45 1.47 -3.25 6.28
N LEU A 46 0.23 -3.38 5.79
CA LEU A 46 -0.44 -2.34 5.00
C LEU A 46 -0.62 -1.04 5.80
N THR A 47 -1.00 -1.15 7.07
CA THR A 47 -1.15 0.01 7.96
C THR A 47 0.19 0.73 8.14
N ALA A 48 1.26 -0.01 8.43
CA ALA A 48 2.60 0.53 8.58
C ALA A 48 3.09 1.21 7.29
N LEU A 49 2.92 0.57 6.13
CA LEU A 49 3.29 1.15 4.83
C LEU A 49 2.55 2.46 4.56
N THR A 50 1.26 2.51 4.88
CA THR A 50 0.44 3.72 4.69
C THR A 50 0.95 4.87 5.56
N ILE A 51 1.35 4.60 6.82
CA ILE A 51 1.93 5.60 7.71
C ILE A 51 3.32 6.03 7.22
N MET A 52 4.20 5.08 6.87
CA MET A 52 5.53 5.39 6.35
C MET A 52 5.46 6.26 5.10
N ILE A 53 4.55 5.96 4.17
CA ILE A 53 4.29 6.80 3.00
C ILE A 53 3.81 8.18 3.42
N ALA A 54 2.89 8.29 4.39
CA ALA A 54 2.38 9.59 4.83
C ALA A 54 3.46 10.48 5.43
N GLU A 55 4.39 9.90 6.18
CA GLU A 55 5.49 10.59 6.86
C GLU A 55 6.72 10.80 5.96
N SER A 56 6.86 10.05 4.85
CA SER A 56 8.05 10.12 4.00
C SER A 56 8.21 11.49 3.33
N LYS A 57 9.44 11.88 3.02
CA LYS A 57 9.69 13.05 2.16
C LYS A 57 9.38 12.72 0.69
N PRO A 58 9.10 13.72 -0.16
CA PRO A 58 8.88 13.51 -1.59
C PRO A 58 10.04 12.80 -2.30
N GLU A 59 11.29 13.07 -1.87
CA GLU A 59 12.50 12.48 -2.45
C GLU A 59 12.63 10.98 -2.15
N GLU A 60 11.96 10.50 -1.10
CA GLU A 60 11.95 9.08 -0.69
C GLU A 60 10.91 8.24 -1.44
N LYS A 61 10.17 8.84 -2.38
CA LYS A 61 9.09 8.18 -3.12
C LYS A 61 9.50 6.84 -3.71
N ASP A 62 10.61 6.80 -4.44
CA ASP A 62 11.03 5.58 -5.15
C ASP A 62 11.46 4.49 -4.16
N MET A 63 12.03 4.87 -3.01
CA MET A 63 12.33 3.96 -1.92
C MET A 63 11.04 3.40 -1.32
N MET A 64 10.05 4.24 -0.99
CA MET A 64 8.77 3.79 -0.44
C MET A 64 8.03 2.86 -1.40
N VAL A 65 8.05 3.15 -2.70
CA VAL A 65 7.48 2.26 -3.72
C VAL A 65 8.18 0.91 -3.70
N LYS A 66 9.51 0.85 -3.65
CA LYS A 66 10.25 -0.42 -3.55
C LYS A 66 9.85 -1.22 -2.31
N VAL A 67 9.72 -0.58 -1.15
CA VAL A 67 9.28 -1.27 0.08
C VAL A 67 7.89 -1.88 -0.10
N VAL A 68 6.95 -1.13 -0.69
CA VAL A 68 5.59 -1.65 -0.98
C VAL A 68 5.65 -2.85 -1.93
N MET A 69 6.45 -2.79 -2.99
CA MET A 69 6.59 -3.91 -3.94
C MET A 69 7.21 -5.14 -3.27
N ASN A 70 8.26 -4.95 -2.47
CA ASN A 70 8.90 -6.04 -1.72
C ASN A 70 7.95 -6.71 -0.70
N CYS A 71 6.94 -5.99 -0.19
CA CYS A 71 5.91 -6.56 0.67
C CYS A 71 4.84 -7.34 -0.10
N LEU A 72 4.71 -7.12 -1.41
CA LEU A 72 3.78 -7.85 -2.29
C LEU A 72 4.45 -9.01 -3.04
N GLU A 73 5.77 -9.02 -3.13
CA GLU A 73 6.51 -10.15 -3.68
C GLU A 73 6.28 -11.40 -2.82
N ASP A 74 5.88 -12.49 -3.46
CA ASP A 74 5.78 -13.78 -2.80
C ASP A 74 7.20 -14.24 -2.46
N ARG A 75 7.57 -14.17 -1.18
CA ARG A 75 8.74 -14.91 -0.72
C ARG A 75 8.34 -16.38 -0.68
N GLU A 76 8.57 -17.09 -1.77
CA GLU A 76 8.84 -18.52 -1.67
C GLU A 76 10.10 -18.69 -0.80
N ARG A 77 9.87 -19.01 0.48
CA ARG A 77 10.85 -19.65 1.37
C ARG A 77 10.12 -20.68 2.22
#